data_AF-A0A1J4JZE3-F1
#
_entry.id   AF-A0A1J4JZE3-F1
#
_cell.length_a   1.000
_cell.length_b   1.000
_cell.length_c   1.000
_cell.angle_alpha   90.00
_cell.angle_beta   90.00
_cell.angle_gamma   90.00
#
_symmetry.space_group_name_H-M   'P 1'
#
loop_
_entity.id
_entity.type
_entity.pdbx_description
1 polymer ?
#
loop_
_entity_poly.entity_id
_entity_poly.type
_entity_poly.pdbx_seq_one_letter_code
_entity_poly.pdbx_strand_id
1 'polypeptide(L)'
;MTSEIFKICSEQQVPEGHKIISSNALWCFSTKLSSVTIMAGKETKEINLSFFKLSPQSDKLVNAGFIDYMKKVFIFSNHNGNPTLYMIFLDAEKPKYLSIMLSSLHFHYYIYNVFVPFPNSLCIISREGISLHSPDDLSLYFERKIDNIKNCCFNESLLAVNDRKNLYIFQFLSKDNYLQLVKTKYTSQSFLPKYIIQFKNSALLISSTNNFNNNNTSINSSNSNGNLNNISNNANSSNNKILMKYVQFQPFSAIDKNLESVLPSDYNFDDFTFSSFDQIVLISSQKESLLIDVLGTHPVSFGHLADRPCAQIVNNNYFYSNNTLYEFEENYEMYDTPHSCELIAAILRRTNGIQTAMSKLSQLLKDCKTSSAMEDIVWKIGTYATSPLAQLRFTRTLQYSGITNPHLILLGMLRFAHIMGSRLTDNAMTHLLDMMAKDECVHAIPSLLSAWNQKLNKYAMKALLKSNPAFFDLDPSFFQDSYEFIRECLNTGRQERARNLILRAATCGEKSNELSSVIELYINKYGDSIERSYRKLVNQVAVK
;
A
#
# COMPACT_ATOMS: atom_id res chain seq x y z
N MET A 1 -1.01 -3.24 29.59
CA MET A 1 0.42 -3.33 29.23
C MET A 1 0.55 -2.87 27.80
N THR A 2 1.49 -1.99 27.48
CA THR A 2 1.77 -1.62 26.09
C THR A 2 2.51 -2.79 25.45
N SER A 3 1.85 -3.50 24.53
CA SER A 3 2.46 -4.62 23.82
C SER A 3 3.61 -4.10 22.96
N GLU A 4 4.85 -4.46 23.29
CA GLU A 4 6.01 -4.13 22.48
C GLU A 4 5.97 -4.95 21.18
N ILE A 5 5.79 -4.25 20.07
CA ILE A 5 5.75 -4.79 18.70
C ILE A 5 7.06 -5.51 18.35
N PHE A 6 8.14 -5.00 18.91
CA PHE A 6 9.50 -5.44 18.62
C PHE A 6 10.10 -6.07 19.87
N LYS A 7 10.56 -7.30 19.73
CA LYS A 7 11.45 -7.90 20.70
C LYS A 7 12.86 -7.38 20.41
N ILE A 8 13.47 -6.71 21.37
CA ILE A 8 14.86 -6.25 21.23
C ILE A 8 15.80 -7.43 21.43
N CYS A 9 16.62 -7.66 20.42
CA CYS A 9 17.60 -8.74 20.39
C CYS A 9 18.97 -8.25 20.87
N SER A 10 19.36 -7.04 20.49
CA SER A 10 20.61 -6.43 20.93
C SER A 10 20.56 -4.91 20.82
N GLU A 11 21.48 -4.25 21.53
CA GLU A 11 21.62 -2.80 21.53
C GLU A 11 23.09 -2.46 21.33
N GLN A 12 23.35 -1.47 20.47
CA GLN A 12 24.69 -0.96 20.20
C GLN A 12 24.70 0.55 20.39
N GLN A 13 25.56 1.03 21.29
CA GLN A 13 25.78 2.46 21.44
C GLN A 13 26.38 3.06 20.17
N VAL A 14 25.73 4.11 19.67
CA VAL A 14 26.19 4.81 18.46
C VAL A 14 27.22 5.86 18.88
N PRO A 15 28.33 6.01 18.15
CA PRO A 15 29.29 7.05 18.46
C PRO A 15 28.67 8.46 18.53
N GLU A 16 29.30 9.35 19.30
CA GLU A 16 28.91 10.75 19.30
C GLU A 16 29.18 11.40 17.95
N GLY A 17 28.30 12.35 17.58
CA GLY A 17 28.42 13.01 16.28
C GLY A 17 27.09 13.29 15.59
N HIS A 18 27.18 13.62 14.30
CA HIS A 18 26.05 13.90 13.41
C HIS A 18 25.58 12.60 12.75
N LYS A 19 24.26 12.35 12.73
CA LYS A 19 23.66 11.09 12.26
C LYS A 19 22.82 11.30 11.01
N ILE A 20 23.02 10.44 10.03
CA ILE A 20 22.25 10.39 8.79
C ILE A 20 21.82 8.93 8.57
N ILE A 21 20.54 8.67 8.34
CA ILE A 21 20.05 7.36 7.92
C ILE A 21 19.80 7.40 6.43
N SER A 22 20.50 6.55 5.69
CA SER A 22 20.42 6.48 4.24
C SER A 22 21.01 5.18 3.73
N SER A 23 20.49 4.68 2.61
CA SER A 23 20.98 3.46 1.96
C SER A 23 20.98 2.25 2.92
N ASN A 24 19.93 2.12 3.74
CA ASN A 24 19.77 1.06 4.75
C ASN A 24 20.86 0.99 5.84
N ALA A 25 21.59 2.09 6.05
CA ALA A 25 22.65 2.20 7.04
C ALA A 25 22.54 3.49 7.87
N LEU A 26 23.05 3.42 9.10
CA LEU A 26 23.25 4.58 9.97
C LEU A 26 24.67 5.12 9.76
N TRP A 27 24.77 6.36 9.34
CA TRP A 27 26.01 7.09 9.11
C TRP A 27 26.26 8.03 10.27
N CYS A 28 27.28 7.74 11.08
CA CYS A 28 27.65 8.54 12.24
C CYS A 28 28.96 9.28 11.98
N PHE A 29 28.86 10.58 11.73
CA PHE A 29 30.00 11.45 11.51
C PHE A 29 30.49 12.01 12.83
N SER A 30 31.76 11.77 13.14
CA SER A 30 32.41 12.31 14.35
C SER A 30 32.16 13.82 14.53
N THR A 31 32.14 14.30 15.77
CA THR A 31 31.95 15.73 16.10
C THR A 31 32.96 16.65 15.43
N LYS A 32 34.16 16.14 15.13
CA LYS A 32 35.24 16.85 14.40
C LYS A 32 35.15 16.72 12.88
N LEU A 33 34.16 15.99 12.35
CA LEU A 33 34.02 15.64 10.93
C LEU A 33 35.26 14.96 10.32
N SER A 34 36.09 14.32 11.17
CA SER A 34 37.36 13.70 10.79
C SER A 34 37.25 12.23 10.42
N SER A 35 36.14 11.58 10.78
CA SER A 35 35.78 10.21 10.40
C SER A 35 34.26 10.05 10.36
N VAL A 36 33.81 9.00 9.66
CA VAL A 36 32.43 8.51 9.64
C VAL A 36 32.41 7.02 9.95
N THR A 37 31.59 6.64 10.92
CA THR A 37 31.27 5.26 11.25
C THR A 37 29.98 4.88 10.56
N ILE A 38 30.02 3.85 9.73
CA ILE A 38 28.87 3.31 9.00
C ILE A 38 28.43 2.04 9.70
N MET A 39 27.16 1.99 10.09
CA MET A 39 26.56 0.85 10.78
C MET A 39 25.44 0.30 9.90
N ALA A 40 25.68 -0.87 9.30
CA ALA A 40 24.73 -1.61 8.47
C ALA A 40 24.43 -2.94 9.16
N GLY A 41 23.60 -2.88 10.20
CA GLY A 41 23.39 -3.99 11.12
C GLY A 41 24.64 -4.29 11.96
N LYS A 42 25.08 -5.55 12.01
CA LYS A 42 26.29 -5.96 12.78
C LYS A 42 27.59 -5.48 12.15
N GLU A 43 27.57 -5.14 10.87
CA GLU A 43 28.74 -4.62 10.19
C GLU A 43 28.94 -3.15 10.54
N THR A 44 30.06 -2.86 11.19
CA THR A 44 30.50 -1.50 11.49
C THR A 44 31.80 -1.24 10.73
N LYS A 45 31.84 -0.16 9.96
CA LYS A 45 33.03 0.27 9.22
C LYS A 45 33.30 1.75 9.48
N GLU A 46 34.49 2.07 9.95
CA GLU A 46 34.94 3.45 10.04
C GLU A 46 35.72 3.85 8.79
N ILE A 47 35.40 5.03 8.27
CA ILE A 47 36.13 5.67 7.18
C ILE A 47 36.72 6.98 7.70
N ASN A 48 38.03 7.11 7.60
CA ASN A 48 38.72 8.36 7.88
C ASN A 48 38.30 9.42 6.85
N LEU A 49 37.97 10.64 7.29
CA LEU A 49 37.57 11.78 6.46
C LEU A 49 38.53 12.97 6.59
N SER A 50 39.62 12.84 7.34
CA SER A 50 40.58 13.94 7.60
C SER A 50 41.13 14.58 6.33
N PHE A 51 41.19 13.82 5.24
CA PHE A 51 41.62 14.30 3.92
C PHE A 51 40.65 15.29 3.26
N PHE A 52 39.38 15.34 3.68
CA PHE A 52 38.41 16.33 3.22
C PHE A 52 38.55 17.69 3.92
N LYS A 53 39.30 17.77 5.03
CA LYS A 53 39.48 18.99 5.84
C LYS A 53 38.15 19.67 6.19
N LEU A 54 37.14 18.86 6.52
CA LEU A 54 35.84 19.36 6.95
C LEU A 54 35.98 20.06 8.31
N SER A 55 35.28 21.17 8.49
CA SER A 55 35.24 21.95 9.73
C SER A 55 33.81 21.99 10.29
N PRO A 56 33.58 21.55 11.54
CA PRO A 56 32.27 21.58 12.17
C PRO A 56 31.65 22.99 12.29
N GLN A 57 32.48 24.04 12.22
CA GLN A 57 32.04 25.44 12.36
C GLN A 57 31.46 26.01 11.07
N SER A 58 31.99 25.57 9.93
CA SER A 58 31.65 26.13 8.61
C SER A 58 30.86 25.15 7.74
N ASP A 59 30.93 23.86 8.07
CA ASP A 59 30.44 22.80 7.21
C ASP A 59 29.23 22.09 7.79
N LYS A 60 28.21 21.90 6.96
CA LYS A 60 27.00 21.15 7.34
C LYS A 60 26.89 19.90 6.49
N LEU A 61 26.86 18.73 7.11
CA LEU A 61 26.52 17.50 6.43
C LEU A 61 25.03 17.47 6.10
N VAL A 62 24.71 16.99 4.90
CA VAL A 62 23.35 17.01 4.37
C VAL A 62 22.87 15.60 4.07
N ASN A 63 23.69 14.78 3.40
CA ASN A 63 23.35 13.38 3.11
C ASN A 63 24.60 12.51 2.93
N ALA A 64 24.45 11.20 3.03
CA ALA A 64 25.49 10.22 2.74
C ALA A 64 24.86 8.93 2.22
N GLY A 65 25.63 8.07 1.57
CA GLY A 65 25.07 6.81 1.09
C GLY A 65 26.05 5.97 0.27
N PHE A 66 25.55 4.84 -0.19
CA PHE A 66 26.28 3.91 -1.05
C PHE A 66 25.87 4.08 -2.52
N ILE A 67 26.83 3.83 -3.41
CA ILE A 67 26.62 3.61 -4.83
C ILE A 67 27.04 2.17 -5.11
N ASP A 68 26.16 1.22 -4.81
CA ASP A 68 26.49 -0.22 -4.72
C ASP A 68 27.15 -0.77 -5.99
N TYR A 69 26.59 -0.44 -7.16
CA TYR A 69 27.12 -0.92 -8.45
C TYR A 69 28.51 -0.35 -8.79
N MET A 70 28.89 0.77 -8.19
CA MET A 70 30.23 1.36 -8.35
C MET A 70 31.14 1.11 -7.14
N LYS A 71 30.63 0.47 -6.09
CA LYS A 71 31.32 0.29 -4.79
C LYS A 71 31.93 1.59 -4.28
N LYS A 72 31.13 2.66 -4.32
CA LYS A 72 31.52 4.00 -3.82
C LYS A 72 30.64 4.42 -2.65
N VAL A 73 31.21 5.26 -1.80
CA VAL A 73 30.46 6.04 -0.81
C VAL A 73 30.37 7.47 -1.31
N PHE A 74 29.23 8.11 -1.14
CA PHE A 74 29.09 9.54 -1.32
C PHE A 74 28.78 10.24 0.00
N ILE A 75 29.29 11.46 0.15
CA ILE A 75 28.97 12.37 1.26
C ILE A 75 28.65 13.72 0.65
N PHE A 76 27.47 14.23 0.94
CA PHE A 76 27.01 15.53 0.52
C PHE A 76 27.08 16.49 1.70
N SER A 77 27.81 17.59 1.55
CA SER A 77 27.92 18.62 2.57
C SER A 77 27.80 20.02 1.97
N ASN A 78 27.52 20.99 2.82
CA ASN A 78 27.72 22.40 2.53
C ASN A 78 29.05 22.83 3.13
N HIS A 79 30.13 22.74 2.36
CA HIS A 79 31.49 23.05 2.79
C HIS A 79 31.81 24.54 2.61
N ASN A 80 32.05 25.26 3.71
CA ASN A 80 32.27 26.71 3.71
C ASN A 80 31.18 27.49 2.96
N GLY A 81 29.92 27.08 3.13
CA GLY A 81 28.77 27.69 2.44
C GLY A 81 28.63 27.31 0.95
N ASN A 82 29.52 26.45 0.42
CA ASN A 82 29.38 25.87 -0.90
C ASN A 82 28.93 24.41 -0.80
N PRO A 83 27.78 24.06 -1.36
CA PRO A 83 27.41 22.66 -1.42
C PRO A 83 28.48 21.91 -2.23
N THR A 84 28.88 20.74 -1.75
CA THR A 84 30.07 19.98 -2.16
C THR A 84 29.77 18.49 -2.05
N LEU A 85 30.12 17.74 -3.10
CA LEU A 85 29.99 16.28 -3.14
C LEU A 85 31.37 15.64 -2.96
N TYR A 86 31.45 14.75 -1.99
CA TYR A 86 32.62 13.91 -1.79
C TYR A 86 32.30 12.48 -2.18
N MET A 87 33.24 11.82 -2.84
CA MET A 87 33.16 10.41 -3.15
C MET A 87 34.38 9.68 -2.64
N ILE A 88 34.16 8.47 -2.14
CA ILE A 88 35.21 7.57 -1.64
C ILE A 88 35.08 6.25 -2.39
N PHE A 89 36.18 5.81 -3.00
CA PHE A 89 36.25 4.56 -3.76
C PHE A 89 36.66 3.45 -2.81
N LEU A 90 35.81 2.43 -2.63
CA LEU A 90 36.05 1.34 -1.67
C LEU A 90 36.96 0.22 -2.22
N ASP A 91 37.18 0.19 -3.54
CA ASP A 91 37.88 -0.91 -4.24
C ASP A 91 39.41 -0.81 -4.29
N ALA A 92 40.00 0.25 -3.71
CA ALA A 92 41.44 0.48 -3.77
C ALA A 92 42.12 0.17 -2.42
N GLU A 93 43.33 -0.42 -2.45
CA GLU A 93 44.16 -0.68 -1.26
C GLU A 93 44.41 0.59 -0.41
N LYS A 94 44.32 1.77 -1.03
CA LYS A 94 44.21 3.07 -0.36
C LYS A 94 42.93 3.76 -0.84
N PRO A 95 42.08 4.29 0.06
CA PRO A 95 40.85 4.97 -0.34
C PRO A 95 41.21 6.18 -1.22
N LYS A 96 40.90 6.08 -2.51
CA LYS A 96 40.89 7.23 -3.41
C LYS A 96 39.65 8.05 -3.11
N TYR A 97 39.75 9.36 -3.21
CA TYR A 97 38.60 10.23 -3.04
C TYR A 97 38.53 11.29 -4.13
N LEU A 98 37.32 11.80 -4.34
CA LEU A 98 37.06 12.96 -5.17
C LEU A 98 36.26 13.96 -4.35
N SER A 99 36.59 15.24 -4.47
CA SER A 99 35.79 16.35 -3.93
C SER A 99 35.35 17.23 -5.09
N ILE A 100 34.06 17.54 -5.15
CA ILE A 100 33.46 18.30 -6.23
C ILE A 100 32.64 19.43 -5.62
N MET A 101 33.14 20.67 -5.70
CA MET A 101 32.46 21.88 -5.21
C MET A 101 31.37 22.32 -6.20
N LEU A 102 30.11 22.39 -5.77
CA LEU A 102 28.95 22.47 -6.66
C LEU A 102 28.66 23.87 -7.26
N SER A 103 29.62 24.79 -7.22
CA SER A 103 29.44 26.19 -7.65
C SER A 103 30.11 26.56 -8.98
N SER A 104 30.65 25.59 -9.73
CA SER A 104 31.43 25.89 -10.96
C SER A 104 30.96 25.17 -12.23
N LEU A 105 31.33 25.72 -13.39
CA LEU A 105 31.31 25.02 -14.69
C LEU A 105 32.17 23.74 -14.67
N HIS A 106 33.23 23.75 -13.86
CA HIS A 106 34.08 22.59 -13.58
C HIS A 106 33.33 21.49 -12.83
N PHE A 107 32.38 21.87 -11.97
CA PHE A 107 31.49 20.94 -11.30
C PHE A 107 30.50 20.28 -12.25
N HIS A 108 29.94 21.02 -13.22
CA HIS A 108 29.10 20.42 -14.26
C HIS A 108 29.92 19.40 -15.07
N TYR A 109 31.18 19.72 -15.41
CA TYR A 109 32.09 18.82 -16.11
C TYR A 109 32.48 17.57 -15.28
N TYR A 110 32.71 17.70 -13.96
CA TYR A 110 33.08 16.57 -13.10
C TYR A 110 31.88 15.72 -12.67
N ILE A 111 30.72 16.31 -12.36
CA ILE A 111 29.46 15.56 -12.30
C ILE A 111 29.22 14.88 -13.63
N TYR A 112 29.51 15.53 -14.77
CA TYR A 112 29.38 14.86 -16.05
C TYR A 112 30.29 13.62 -16.12
N ASN A 113 31.58 13.75 -15.81
CA ASN A 113 32.51 12.61 -15.88
C ASN A 113 32.30 11.53 -14.81
N VAL A 114 31.60 11.83 -13.72
CA VAL A 114 31.44 10.94 -12.56
C VAL A 114 30.03 10.36 -12.46
N PHE A 115 29.05 11.18 -12.81
CA PHE A 115 27.61 11.02 -12.64
C PHE A 115 26.83 11.16 -13.96
N VAL A 116 27.49 11.18 -15.13
CA VAL A 116 26.85 10.80 -16.40
C VAL A 116 27.08 9.31 -16.61
N PRO A 117 26.16 8.46 -16.16
CA PRO A 117 26.18 7.05 -16.52
C PRO A 117 26.01 6.81 -18.04
N PHE A 118 25.52 7.79 -18.83
CA PHE A 118 25.34 7.67 -20.30
C PHE A 118 25.12 9.03 -21.01
N PRO A 119 25.49 9.16 -22.30
CA PRO A 119 25.49 10.42 -23.06
C PRO A 119 24.13 11.14 -23.04
N ASN A 120 24.16 12.49 -23.07
CA ASN A 120 22.97 13.36 -23.03
C ASN A 120 22.17 13.21 -21.73
N SER A 121 22.66 13.74 -20.61
CA SER A 121 21.92 13.81 -19.34
C SER A 121 21.88 15.24 -18.75
N LEU A 122 20.71 15.78 -18.43
CA LEU A 122 20.53 17.02 -17.69
C LEU A 122 20.54 16.78 -16.16
N CYS A 123 21.61 17.20 -15.50
CA CYS A 123 21.71 17.18 -14.05
C CYS A 123 21.17 18.50 -13.47
N ILE A 124 20.12 18.46 -12.64
CA ILE A 124 19.61 19.62 -11.89
C ILE A 124 20.19 19.58 -10.49
N ILE A 125 20.93 20.63 -10.14
CA ILE A 125 21.51 20.81 -8.82
C ILE A 125 20.90 22.05 -8.19
N SER A 126 20.25 21.87 -7.04
CA SER A 126 19.62 22.95 -6.27
C SER A 126 20.26 23.05 -4.88
N ARG A 127 19.83 24.05 -4.09
CA ARG A 127 20.20 24.13 -2.66
C ARG A 127 19.71 22.93 -1.84
N GLU A 128 18.78 22.16 -2.39
CA GLU A 128 18.11 21.03 -1.72
C GLU A 128 18.72 19.68 -2.10
N GLY A 129 19.54 19.59 -3.17
CA GLY A 129 20.23 18.36 -3.56
C GLY A 129 20.62 18.28 -5.05
N ILE A 130 21.02 17.07 -5.49
CA ILE A 130 21.38 16.75 -6.88
C ILE A 130 20.33 15.78 -7.44
N SER A 131 19.84 16.06 -8.65
CA SER A 131 18.95 15.18 -9.42
C SER A 131 19.45 15.04 -10.85
N LEU A 132 19.33 13.83 -11.42
CA LEU A 132 19.79 13.48 -12.77
C LEU A 132 18.58 13.19 -13.65
N HIS A 133 18.60 13.73 -14.86
CA HIS A 133 17.54 13.62 -15.86
C HIS A 133 18.21 13.45 -17.23
N SER A 134 17.53 12.98 -18.27
CA SER A 134 17.98 13.14 -19.66
C SER A 134 17.41 14.43 -20.30
N PRO A 135 18.00 15.01 -21.36
CA PRO A 135 17.38 16.05 -22.18
C PRO A 135 16.05 15.60 -22.77
N ASP A 136 15.90 14.30 -23.02
CA ASP A 136 14.64 13.68 -23.43
C ASP A 136 13.62 13.60 -22.27
N ASP A 137 14.08 13.39 -21.02
CA ASP A 137 13.22 13.40 -19.82
C ASP A 137 12.65 14.80 -19.54
N LEU A 138 13.48 15.85 -19.55
CA LEU A 138 13.02 17.19 -19.17
C LEU A 138 12.26 17.90 -20.28
N SER A 139 12.56 17.62 -21.55
CA SER A 139 11.68 18.05 -22.65
C SER A 139 10.29 17.42 -22.50
N LEU A 140 10.16 16.13 -22.16
CA LEU A 140 8.87 15.49 -21.86
C LEU A 140 8.12 16.08 -20.63
N TYR A 141 8.85 16.56 -19.61
CA TYR A 141 8.25 17.25 -18.43
C TYR A 141 7.72 18.65 -18.77
N PHE A 142 8.40 19.38 -19.66
CA PHE A 142 8.11 20.79 -19.96
C PHE A 142 7.42 21.02 -21.33
N GLU A 143 7.32 20.01 -22.19
CA GLU A 143 6.64 20.08 -23.50
C GLU A 143 5.10 20.01 -23.41
N ARG A 144 4.48 20.88 -22.59
CA ARG A 144 3.05 21.27 -22.64
C ARG A 144 2.04 20.57 -21.69
N LYS A 145 2.43 19.88 -20.60
CA LYS A 145 1.43 19.18 -19.73
C LYS A 145 1.29 19.64 -18.27
N ILE A 146 2.28 20.31 -17.67
CA ILE A 146 2.25 20.68 -16.24
C ILE A 146 2.44 22.19 -16.10
N ASP A 147 1.35 22.93 -15.89
CA ASP A 147 1.38 24.39 -15.74
C ASP A 147 1.55 24.78 -14.26
N ASN A 148 2.61 25.54 -13.93
CA ASN A 148 2.83 26.14 -12.61
C ASN A 148 2.86 25.13 -11.45
N ILE A 149 3.96 24.38 -11.33
CA ILE A 149 4.24 23.49 -10.20
C ILE A 149 4.14 24.28 -8.88
N LYS A 150 3.30 23.81 -7.96
CA LYS A 150 3.16 24.38 -6.62
C LYS A 150 4.10 23.73 -5.62
N ASN A 151 4.30 22.42 -5.74
CA ASN A 151 5.07 21.63 -4.81
C ASN A 151 5.51 20.31 -5.44
N CYS A 152 6.65 19.79 -5.03
CA CYS A 152 7.11 18.46 -5.38
C CYS A 152 7.81 17.80 -4.19
N CYS A 153 7.68 16.49 -4.07
CA CYS A 153 8.45 15.68 -3.13
C CYS A 153 8.95 14.42 -3.83
N PHE A 154 10.13 13.96 -3.44
CA PHE A 154 10.83 12.82 -4.02
C PHE A 154 11.25 11.88 -2.90
N ASN A 155 11.02 10.58 -3.07
CA ASN A 155 11.59 9.55 -2.21
C ASN A 155 11.89 8.30 -3.03
N GLU A 156 13.11 7.76 -2.85
CA GLU A 156 13.65 6.59 -3.57
C GLU A 156 13.48 6.69 -5.09
N SER A 157 12.43 6.08 -5.64
CA SER A 157 12.15 6.05 -7.08
C SER A 157 10.84 6.76 -7.44
N LEU A 158 10.19 7.42 -6.47
CA LEU A 158 8.91 8.10 -6.67
C LEU A 158 9.05 9.62 -6.60
N LEU A 159 8.45 10.30 -7.57
CA LEU A 159 8.26 11.75 -7.57
C LEU A 159 6.76 12.06 -7.57
N ALA A 160 6.29 12.80 -6.55
CA ALA A 160 4.97 13.40 -6.57
C ALA A 160 5.09 14.89 -6.93
N VAL A 161 4.33 15.31 -7.94
CA VAL A 161 4.28 16.71 -8.42
C VAL A 161 2.86 17.20 -8.31
N ASN A 162 2.68 18.34 -7.66
CA ASN A 162 1.38 19.01 -7.57
C ASN A 162 1.42 20.32 -8.36
N ASP A 163 0.55 20.44 -9.36
CA ASP A 163 0.33 21.68 -10.10
C ASP A 163 -0.90 22.43 -9.54
N ARG A 164 -1.43 23.44 -10.25
CA ARG A 164 -2.64 24.15 -9.79
C ARG A 164 -3.93 23.32 -9.83
N LYS A 165 -3.96 22.24 -10.62
CA LYS A 165 -5.14 21.48 -11.05
C LYS A 165 -5.02 19.97 -10.85
N ASN A 166 -3.83 19.40 -10.72
CA ASN A 166 -3.57 17.97 -10.77
C ASN A 166 -2.42 17.56 -9.86
N LEU A 167 -2.54 16.34 -9.34
CA LEU A 167 -1.46 15.58 -8.72
C LEU A 167 -0.95 14.53 -9.71
N TYR A 168 0.36 14.51 -9.92
CA TYR A 168 1.07 13.51 -10.71
C TYR A 168 1.97 12.69 -9.80
N ILE A 169 2.04 11.37 -10.03
CA ILE A 169 3.03 10.49 -9.41
C ILE A 169 3.76 9.76 -10.52
N PHE A 170 5.09 9.86 -10.50
CA PHE A 170 5.99 9.19 -11.44
C PHE A 170 6.83 8.17 -10.68
N GLN A 171 7.08 7.02 -11.30
CA GLN A 171 8.04 6.03 -10.84
C GLN A 171 9.18 5.90 -11.83
N PHE A 172 10.41 6.07 -11.35
CA PHE A 172 11.61 5.87 -12.13
C PHE A 172 12.00 4.39 -12.07
N LEU A 173 11.80 3.67 -13.18
CA LEU A 173 12.18 2.26 -13.31
C LEU A 173 13.67 2.10 -13.62
N SER A 174 14.19 3.07 -14.35
CA SER A 174 15.59 3.27 -14.61
C SER A 174 15.82 4.76 -14.81
N LYS A 175 17.06 5.13 -15.08
CA LYS A 175 17.41 6.53 -15.26
C LYS A 175 16.80 7.16 -16.52
N ASP A 176 16.45 6.36 -17.53
CA ASP A 176 15.86 6.81 -18.80
C ASP A 176 14.40 6.33 -18.99
N ASN A 177 13.86 5.59 -18.02
CA ASN A 177 12.51 5.07 -18.10
C ASN A 177 11.75 5.44 -16.83
N TYR A 178 10.72 6.25 -17.02
CA TYR A 178 9.76 6.56 -15.99
C TYR A 178 8.36 6.11 -16.41
N LEU A 179 7.55 5.76 -15.43
CA LEU A 179 6.15 5.45 -15.60
C LEU A 179 5.34 6.51 -14.86
N GLN A 180 4.46 7.22 -15.57
CA GLN A 180 3.45 8.03 -14.90
C GLN A 180 2.41 7.08 -14.29
N LEU A 181 2.51 6.85 -12.99
CA LEU A 181 1.60 5.98 -12.25
C LEU A 181 0.24 6.63 -12.04
N VAL A 182 0.21 7.95 -11.84
CA VAL A 182 -1.00 8.69 -11.46
C VAL A 182 -1.05 10.03 -12.17
N LYS A 183 -2.24 10.37 -12.69
CA LYS A 183 -2.66 11.73 -12.98
C LYS A 183 -4.11 11.87 -12.54
N THR A 184 -4.34 12.65 -11.50
CA THR A 184 -5.69 12.87 -10.98
C THR A 184 -5.98 14.35 -10.83
N LYS A 185 -7.22 14.75 -11.15
CA LYS A 185 -7.69 16.12 -10.93
C LYS A 185 -7.70 16.37 -9.43
N TYR A 186 -7.03 17.44 -9.06
CA TYR A 186 -6.80 17.86 -7.70
C TYR A 186 -7.99 18.72 -7.25
N THR A 187 -8.87 18.14 -6.42
CA THR A 187 -10.13 18.76 -5.99
C THR A 187 -10.01 19.57 -4.69
N SER A 188 -8.98 19.33 -3.86
CA SER A 188 -8.79 20.04 -2.59
C SER A 188 -7.63 21.03 -2.68
N GLN A 189 -7.89 22.33 -2.53
CA GLN A 189 -6.82 23.35 -2.55
C GLN A 189 -5.77 23.21 -1.42
N SER A 190 -5.90 22.23 -0.51
CA SER A 190 -5.17 22.15 0.77
C SER A 190 -4.15 21.01 0.94
N PHE A 191 -4.06 20.01 0.05
CA PHE A 191 -3.14 18.87 0.20
C PHE A 191 -1.80 19.03 -0.57
N LEU A 192 -0.79 19.63 0.07
CA LEU A 192 0.55 19.77 -0.52
C LEU A 192 1.48 18.67 0.05
N PRO A 193 1.77 17.59 -0.71
CA PRO A 193 2.52 16.46 -0.16
C PRO A 193 3.95 16.88 0.21
N LYS A 194 4.29 16.82 1.49
CA LYS A 194 5.62 17.12 2.02
C LYS A 194 6.50 15.87 2.07
N TYR A 195 5.92 14.71 2.35
CA TYR A 195 6.63 13.43 2.37
C TYR A 195 5.95 12.39 1.48
N ILE A 196 6.76 11.47 0.99
CA ILE A 196 6.33 10.25 0.28
C ILE A 196 6.93 9.07 1.01
N ILE A 197 6.13 8.04 1.26
CA ILE A 197 6.63 6.72 1.63
C ILE A 197 6.28 5.77 0.48
N GLN A 198 7.30 5.15 -0.10
CA GLN A 198 7.13 4.18 -1.17
C GLN A 198 6.83 2.79 -0.59
N PHE A 199 5.83 2.11 -1.17
CA PHE A 199 5.60 0.68 -1.02
C PHE A 199 5.71 0.01 -2.39
N LYS A 200 5.64 -1.34 -2.42
CA LYS A 200 5.86 -2.11 -3.66
C LYS A 200 4.96 -1.69 -4.83
N ASN A 201 3.65 -1.56 -4.60
CA ASN A 201 2.65 -1.22 -5.62
C ASN A 201 1.77 -0.01 -5.21
N SER A 202 2.26 0.78 -4.27
CA SER A 202 1.52 1.92 -3.71
C SER A 202 2.48 2.93 -3.08
N ALA A 203 1.95 4.09 -2.74
CA ALA A 203 2.66 5.10 -1.97
C ALA A 203 1.74 5.77 -0.97
N LEU A 204 2.32 6.28 0.11
CA LEU A 204 1.66 7.15 1.05
C LEU A 204 2.19 8.57 0.89
N LEU A 205 1.30 9.49 0.57
CA LEU A 205 1.62 10.92 0.54
C LEU A 205 1.20 11.55 1.87
N ILE A 206 2.06 12.37 2.46
CA ILE A 206 1.83 12.98 3.77
C ILE A 206 1.93 14.49 3.63
N SER A 207 0.93 15.21 4.13
CA SER A 207 0.82 16.68 4.08
C SER A 207 0.44 17.23 5.46
N SER A 208 0.82 18.47 5.72
CA SER A 208 0.23 19.30 6.78
C SER A 208 -0.84 20.20 6.17
N THR A 209 -2.01 20.32 6.80
CA THR A 209 -2.91 21.44 6.49
C THR A 209 -2.74 22.54 7.51
N ASN A 210 -2.38 23.73 7.04
CA ASN A 210 -2.68 24.94 7.78
C ASN A 210 -4.16 25.23 7.52
N ASN A 211 -5.00 25.26 8.55
CA ASN A 211 -6.34 25.81 8.43
C ASN A 211 -6.21 27.31 8.09
N PHE A 212 -6.11 27.64 6.80
CA PHE A 212 -6.42 28.97 6.34
C PHE A 212 -7.93 29.13 6.51
N ASN A 213 -8.35 29.79 7.59
CA ASN A 213 -9.69 30.32 7.74
C ASN A 213 -9.97 31.20 6.52
N ASN A 214 -10.71 30.67 5.55
CA ASN A 214 -11.43 31.50 4.58
C ASN A 214 -12.58 32.19 5.34
N ASN A 215 -12.25 33.23 6.10
CA ASN A 215 -13.22 34.25 6.46
C ASN A 215 -13.55 35.05 5.20
N ASN A 216 -14.29 34.44 4.27
CA ASN A 216 -15.22 35.20 3.44
C ASN A 216 -16.46 35.49 4.30
N THR A 217 -16.27 36.24 5.38
CA THR A 217 -17.35 37.03 5.94
C THR A 217 -17.57 38.16 4.96
N SER A 218 -18.59 38.01 4.11
CA SER A 218 -19.24 39.14 3.48
C SER A 218 -19.52 40.18 4.56
N ILE A 219 -18.78 41.28 4.55
CA ILE A 219 -19.06 42.46 5.36
C ILE A 219 -20.35 43.06 4.78
N ASN A 220 -21.50 42.59 5.25
CA ASN A 220 -22.71 43.39 5.23
C ASN A 220 -22.64 44.30 6.44
N SER A 221 -22.28 45.56 6.18
CA SER A 221 -22.35 46.64 7.14
C SER A 221 -23.80 46.91 7.53
N SER A 222 -24.15 46.65 8.79
CA SER A 222 -25.22 47.38 9.45
C SER A 222 -25.07 47.34 10.97
N ASN A 223 -25.10 48.53 11.55
CA ASN A 223 -25.41 48.90 12.94
C ASN A 223 -24.28 48.92 13.99
N SER A 224 -23.74 50.13 14.15
CA SER A 224 -23.77 50.99 15.34
C SER A 224 -23.85 50.38 16.75
N ASN A 225 -22.99 50.96 17.60
CA ASN A 225 -23.01 51.04 19.06
C ASN A 225 -22.20 49.99 19.83
N GLY A 226 -20.95 50.37 20.14
CA GLY A 226 -20.48 50.53 21.52
C GLY A 226 -20.43 49.29 22.40
N ASN A 227 -19.26 48.65 22.46
CA ASN A 227 -18.51 48.52 23.71
C ASN A 227 -17.13 47.89 23.44
N LEU A 228 -16.08 48.62 23.83
CA LEU A 228 -14.76 48.04 24.05
C LEU A 228 -14.86 47.04 25.21
N ASN A 229 -14.59 45.76 24.96
CA ASN A 229 -14.20 44.83 26.00
C ASN A 229 -13.20 43.81 25.43
N ASN A 230 -12.00 43.85 26.02
CA ASN A 230 -10.99 42.80 26.09
C ASN A 230 -10.77 41.93 24.85
N ILE A 231 -9.79 42.35 24.03
CA ILE A 231 -9.03 41.42 23.19
C ILE A 231 -8.20 40.56 24.14
N SER A 232 -8.74 39.42 24.58
CA SER A 232 -7.89 38.31 24.95
C SER A 232 -7.20 37.86 23.66
N ASN A 233 -5.87 37.95 23.65
CA ASN A 233 -5.05 37.22 22.69
C ASN A 233 -5.24 35.72 22.98
N ASN A 234 -6.34 35.14 22.48
CA ASN A 234 -6.38 33.72 22.23
C ASN A 234 -5.34 33.48 21.14
N ALA A 235 -4.17 32.99 21.57
CA ALA A 235 -3.26 32.30 20.69
C ALA A 235 -4.08 31.20 20.00
N ASN A 236 -4.48 31.47 18.75
CA ASN A 236 -5.03 30.47 17.87
C ASN A 236 -3.95 29.38 17.74
N SER A 237 -4.09 28.29 18.50
CA SER A 237 -3.31 27.09 18.22
C SER A 237 -3.76 26.62 16.84
N SER A 238 -2.96 26.92 15.83
CA SER A 238 -3.12 26.36 14.51
C SER A 238 -2.89 24.86 14.65
N ASN A 239 -3.96 24.10 14.88
CA ASN A 239 -3.90 22.64 14.89
C ASN A 239 -3.54 22.19 13.47
N ASN A 240 -2.25 21.99 13.23
CA ASN A 240 -1.72 21.46 11.99
C ASN A 240 -2.14 19.99 11.90
N LYS A 241 -3.21 19.73 11.15
CA LYS A 241 -3.67 18.35 10.93
C LYS A 241 -2.75 17.64 9.95
N ILE A 242 -2.35 16.42 10.31
CA ILE A 242 -1.62 15.52 9.40
C ILE A 242 -2.65 14.86 8.49
N LEU A 243 -2.53 15.11 7.18
CA LEU A 243 -3.30 14.39 6.18
C LEU A 243 -2.41 13.34 5.52
N MET A 244 -2.90 12.11 5.46
CA MET A 244 -2.26 11.04 4.71
C MET A 244 -3.15 10.57 3.57
N LYS A 245 -2.55 10.33 2.41
CA LYS A 245 -3.25 9.84 1.23
C LYS A 245 -2.55 8.59 0.73
N TYR A 246 -3.25 7.46 0.87
CA TYR A 246 -2.77 6.18 0.35
C TYR A 246 -3.15 6.07 -1.12
N VAL A 247 -2.16 5.85 -1.98
CA VAL A 247 -2.32 5.78 -3.42
C VAL A 247 -1.86 4.43 -3.91
N GLN A 248 -2.79 3.61 -4.38
CA GLN A 248 -2.51 2.34 -5.04
C GLN A 248 -2.39 2.57 -6.54
N PHE A 249 -1.37 1.99 -7.16
CA PHE A 249 -1.09 2.26 -8.59
C PHE A 249 -1.89 1.34 -9.52
N GLN A 250 -2.11 0.08 -9.15
CA GLN A 250 -2.83 -0.89 -9.97
C GLN A 250 -3.72 -1.83 -9.13
N PRO A 251 -5.07 -1.83 -9.35
CA PRO A 251 -5.81 -0.78 -10.05
C PRO A 251 -5.62 0.57 -9.34
N PHE A 252 -5.69 1.67 -10.09
CA PHE A 252 -5.54 3.00 -9.49
C PHE A 252 -6.66 3.25 -8.48
N SER A 253 -6.27 3.54 -7.24
CA SER A 253 -7.17 4.07 -6.22
C SER A 253 -6.42 5.01 -5.30
N ALA A 254 -7.10 6.06 -4.83
CA ALA A 254 -6.54 6.99 -3.87
C ALA A 254 -7.55 7.15 -2.72
N ILE A 255 -7.10 6.82 -1.52
CA ILE A 255 -7.94 6.80 -0.32
C ILE A 255 -7.29 7.74 0.70
N ASP A 256 -8.04 8.74 1.12
CA ASP A 256 -7.61 9.62 2.21
C ASP A 256 -7.69 8.82 3.53
N LYS A 257 -6.62 8.89 4.32
CA LYS A 257 -6.48 8.20 5.60
C LYS A 257 -6.52 9.25 6.70
N ASN A 258 -7.59 9.21 7.51
CA ASN A 258 -7.69 10.05 8.69
C ASN A 258 -6.93 9.39 9.85
N LEU A 259 -5.94 10.09 10.40
CA LEU A 259 -5.17 9.67 11.57
C LEU A 259 -5.55 10.43 12.86
N GLU A 260 -6.56 11.30 12.83
CA GLU A 260 -7.00 12.08 14.00
C GLU A 260 -7.38 11.21 15.20
N SER A 261 -7.81 9.98 14.98
CA SER A 261 -8.12 9.03 16.06
C SER A 261 -6.88 8.33 16.63
N VAL A 262 -5.71 8.48 16.00
CA VAL A 262 -4.50 7.71 16.31
C VAL A 262 -3.34 8.62 16.74
N LEU A 263 -3.29 9.86 16.25
CA LEU A 263 -2.28 10.85 16.62
C LEU A 263 -2.82 11.80 17.70
N PRO A 264 -2.03 12.15 18.73
CA PRO A 264 -2.46 13.14 19.70
C PRO A 264 -2.58 14.54 19.08
N SER A 265 -3.54 15.33 19.57
CA SER A 265 -3.94 16.62 19.00
C SER A 265 -2.92 17.76 19.11
N ASP A 266 -1.83 17.56 19.87
CA ASP A 266 -1.02 18.65 20.40
C ASP A 266 0.36 18.78 19.72
N TYR A 267 0.61 18.05 18.63
CA TYR A 267 1.90 18.07 17.94
C TYR A 267 1.90 18.96 16.70
N ASN A 268 3.02 19.63 16.47
CA ASN A 268 3.27 20.30 15.21
C ASN A 268 3.76 19.28 14.16
N PHE A 269 3.33 19.43 12.91
CA PHE A 269 3.71 18.55 11.82
C PHE A 269 5.24 18.47 11.62
N ASP A 270 5.92 19.61 11.77
CA ASP A 270 7.36 19.70 11.52
C ASP A 270 8.19 18.99 12.62
N ASP A 271 7.56 18.55 13.71
CA ASP A 271 8.21 17.77 14.77
C ASP A 271 8.22 16.26 14.48
N PHE A 272 7.53 15.83 13.42
CA PHE A 272 7.43 14.42 13.06
C PHE A 272 8.44 14.00 12.02
N THR A 273 8.98 12.81 12.25
CA THR A 273 9.74 12.04 11.29
C THR A 273 8.93 10.83 10.86
N PHE A 274 9.08 10.44 9.60
CA PHE A 274 8.34 9.35 9.00
C PHE A 274 9.32 8.35 8.43
N SER A 275 9.14 7.07 8.74
CA SER A 275 9.92 5.97 8.18
C SER A 275 9.00 4.81 7.83
N SER A 276 9.39 3.99 6.86
CA SER A 276 8.68 2.75 6.54
C SER A 276 9.39 1.54 7.10
N PHE A 277 8.61 0.57 7.57
CA PHE A 277 9.07 -0.75 7.95
C PHE A 277 8.04 -1.79 7.50
N ASP A 278 8.43 -2.76 6.68
CA ASP A 278 7.57 -3.85 6.20
C ASP A 278 6.16 -3.39 5.76
N GLN A 279 6.05 -2.25 5.05
CA GLN A 279 4.79 -1.60 4.67
C GLN A 279 3.92 -1.03 5.81
N ILE A 280 4.50 -0.78 6.98
CA ILE A 280 3.95 -0.03 8.10
C ILE A 280 4.68 1.32 8.18
N VAL A 281 4.01 2.35 8.70
CA VAL A 281 4.60 3.67 8.91
C VAL A 281 5.00 3.81 10.37
N LEU A 282 6.26 4.13 10.61
CA LEU A 282 6.72 4.68 11.88
C LEU A 282 6.55 6.19 11.83
N ILE A 283 5.80 6.72 12.79
CA ILE A 283 5.64 8.16 13.02
C ILE A 283 6.32 8.47 14.35
N SER A 284 7.35 9.30 14.32
CA SER A 284 8.16 9.59 15.50
C SER A 284 8.29 11.08 15.75
N SER A 285 8.01 11.48 16.99
CA SER A 285 8.22 12.80 17.55
C SER A 285 9.24 12.75 18.69
N GLN A 286 9.54 13.91 19.29
CA GLN A 286 10.38 14.00 20.49
C GLN A 286 9.78 13.34 21.73
N LYS A 287 8.48 13.01 21.72
CA LYS A 287 7.79 12.47 22.89
C LYS A 287 7.40 11.01 22.70
N GLU A 288 7.07 10.61 21.47
CA GLU A 288 6.59 9.26 21.20
C GLU A 288 6.94 8.78 19.79
N SER A 289 6.98 7.47 19.64
CA SER A 289 7.12 6.78 18.36
C SER A 289 6.00 5.77 18.22
N LEU A 290 5.22 5.87 17.13
CA LEU A 290 4.01 5.11 16.90
C LEU A 290 4.09 4.37 15.57
N LEU A 291 3.80 3.07 15.59
CA LEU A 291 3.80 2.25 14.40
C LEU A 291 2.36 2.02 13.91
N ILE A 292 2.03 2.51 12.71
CA ILE A 292 0.67 2.52 12.18
C ILE A 292 0.61 1.85 10.81
N ASP A 293 -0.26 0.86 10.69
CA ASP A 293 -0.64 0.28 9.41
C ASP A 293 -1.79 1.06 8.79
N VAL A 294 -1.53 1.67 7.65
CA VAL A 294 -2.47 2.50 6.89
C VAL A 294 -3.04 1.79 5.66
N LEU A 295 -2.64 0.54 5.40
CA LEU A 295 -3.06 -0.22 4.22
C LEU A 295 -4.49 -0.75 4.34
N GLY A 296 -4.94 -1.01 5.57
CA GLY A 296 -6.30 -1.45 5.88
C GLY A 296 -7.35 -0.39 5.56
N THR A 297 -8.65 -0.73 5.60
CA THR A 297 -9.75 0.26 5.49
C THR A 297 -9.62 1.32 6.58
N HIS A 298 -9.40 0.87 7.82
CA HIS A 298 -9.09 1.70 8.97
C HIS A 298 -7.60 1.58 9.33
N PRO A 299 -6.94 2.69 9.72
CA PRO A 299 -5.61 2.63 10.28
C PRO A 299 -5.58 1.77 11.54
N VAL A 300 -4.56 0.92 11.67
CA VAL A 300 -4.35 0.07 12.85
C VAL A 300 -3.05 0.49 13.51
N SER A 301 -3.13 0.93 14.76
CA SER A 301 -1.94 1.14 15.59
C SER A 301 -1.44 -0.21 16.10
N PHE A 302 -0.18 -0.50 15.85
CA PHE A 302 0.53 -1.62 16.48
C PHE A 302 1.00 -1.24 17.90
N GLY A 303 0.89 0.03 18.30
CA GLY A 303 1.28 0.51 19.63
C GLY A 303 2.51 1.43 19.61
N HIS A 304 2.89 1.86 20.80
CA HIS A 304 3.99 2.81 21.01
C HIS A 304 5.31 2.07 21.25
N LEU A 305 6.41 2.62 20.77
CA LEU A 305 7.75 2.27 21.27
C LEU A 305 8.00 3.10 22.52
N ALA A 306 7.57 2.57 23.67
CA ALA A 306 7.81 3.18 24.98
C ALA A 306 9.32 3.42 25.17
N ASP A 307 9.66 4.55 25.79
CA ASP A 307 11.04 4.98 26.08
C ASP A 307 11.97 5.17 24.88
N ARG A 308 11.43 5.15 23.65
CA ARG A 308 12.18 5.38 22.40
C ARG A 308 11.55 6.48 21.52
N PRO A 309 11.40 7.71 22.04
CA PRO A 309 11.05 8.86 21.21
C PRO A 309 12.14 9.12 20.15
N CYS A 310 11.76 9.71 19.02
CA CYS A 310 12.65 9.95 17.87
C CYS A 310 13.23 8.69 17.22
N ALA A 311 12.51 7.56 17.26
CA ALA A 311 12.95 6.36 16.56
C ALA A 311 12.92 6.54 15.03
N GLN A 312 13.91 5.99 14.34
CA GLN A 312 13.93 5.94 12.87
C GLN A 312 14.33 4.55 12.40
N ILE A 313 13.63 4.02 11.40
CA ILE A 313 13.92 2.70 10.84
C ILE A 313 15.18 2.82 9.96
N VAL A 314 16.20 2.06 10.30
CA VAL A 314 17.43 1.97 9.49
C VAL A 314 17.23 0.96 8.37
N ASN A 315 16.71 -0.23 8.73
CA ASN A 315 16.33 -1.29 7.79
C ASN A 315 15.37 -2.28 8.49
N ASN A 316 15.10 -3.43 7.87
CA ASN A 316 14.13 -4.41 8.39
C ASN A 316 14.51 -5.06 9.73
N ASN A 317 15.75 -4.92 10.20
CA ASN A 317 16.20 -5.55 11.44
C ASN A 317 16.70 -4.53 12.47
N TYR A 318 16.81 -3.25 12.09
CA TYR A 318 17.43 -2.22 12.91
C TYR A 318 16.65 -0.91 12.92
N PHE A 319 16.46 -0.34 14.10
CA PHE A 319 16.00 1.04 14.26
C PHE A 319 16.95 1.80 15.18
N TYR A 320 17.04 3.11 14.98
CA TYR A 320 17.89 4.01 15.74
C TYR A 320 17.03 4.92 16.61
N SER A 321 17.36 5.03 17.90
CA SER A 321 16.68 5.92 18.85
C SER A 321 17.63 6.29 19.99
N ASN A 322 17.55 7.51 20.53
CA ASN A 322 18.31 7.92 21.73
C ASN A 322 19.81 7.53 21.69
N ASN A 323 20.47 7.79 20.55
CA ASN A 323 21.89 7.46 20.32
C ASN A 323 22.23 5.95 20.44
N THR A 324 21.24 5.08 20.32
CA THR A 324 21.38 3.63 20.39
C THR A 324 20.79 3.01 19.13
N LEU A 325 21.51 2.07 18.54
CA LEU A 325 21.04 1.24 17.44
C LEU A 325 20.50 -0.06 18.03
N TYR A 326 19.25 -0.37 17.78
CA TYR A 326 18.57 -1.54 18.31
C TYR A 326 18.40 -2.58 17.20
N GLU A 327 18.90 -3.79 17.43
CA GLU A 327 18.52 -4.98 16.65
C GLU A 327 17.18 -5.49 17.18
N PHE A 328 16.24 -5.74 16.30
CA PHE A 328 14.91 -6.17 16.68
C PHE A 328 14.38 -7.30 15.83
N GLU A 329 13.43 -8.03 16.40
CA GLU A 329 12.58 -9.00 15.71
C GLU A 329 11.10 -8.62 15.91
N GLU A 330 10.26 -8.91 14.92
CA GLU A 330 8.83 -8.67 15.06
C GLU A 330 8.21 -9.65 16.07
N ASN A 331 7.38 -9.13 16.97
CA ASN A 331 6.77 -9.91 18.04
C ASN A 331 5.24 -9.78 18.02
N TYR A 332 4.64 -10.24 16.92
CA TYR A 332 3.18 -10.21 16.76
C TYR A 332 2.43 -11.11 17.75
N GLU A 333 3.12 -11.97 18.49
CA GLU A 333 2.51 -12.86 19.49
C GLU A 333 2.04 -12.08 20.72
N MET A 334 2.73 -10.99 21.08
CA MET A 334 2.47 -10.17 22.28
C MET A 334 1.15 -9.39 22.28
N TYR A 335 0.45 -9.30 21.14
CA TYR A 335 -0.87 -8.66 21.13
C TYR A 335 -1.87 -9.52 21.89
N ASP A 336 -2.47 -8.97 22.94
CA ASP A 336 -3.46 -9.62 23.80
C ASP A 336 -4.79 -9.89 23.08
N THR A 337 -5.48 -10.97 23.48
CA THR A 337 -6.84 -11.31 23.07
C THR A 337 -7.87 -10.49 23.87
N PRO A 338 -9.02 -10.10 23.29
CA PRO A 338 -9.51 -10.43 21.95
C PRO A 338 -8.90 -9.54 20.85
N HIS A 339 -8.68 -10.13 19.67
CA HIS A 339 -8.09 -9.41 18.54
C HIS A 339 -9.17 -8.89 17.59
N SER A 340 -9.03 -7.63 17.15
CA SER A 340 -9.87 -7.11 16.08
C SER A 340 -9.52 -7.76 14.73
N CYS A 341 -10.51 -7.91 13.85
CA CYS A 341 -10.29 -8.39 12.49
C CYS A 341 -9.25 -7.52 11.75
N GLU A 342 -9.28 -6.22 12.02
CA GLU A 342 -8.37 -5.22 11.46
C GLU A 342 -6.91 -5.49 11.88
N LEU A 343 -6.66 -5.83 13.14
CA LEU A 343 -5.32 -6.19 13.63
C LEU A 343 -4.83 -7.50 13.02
N ILE A 344 -5.68 -8.53 12.96
CA ILE A 344 -5.31 -9.82 12.33
C ILE A 344 -4.97 -9.60 10.85
N ALA A 345 -5.78 -8.82 10.15
CA ALA A 345 -5.53 -8.44 8.75
C ALA A 345 -4.22 -7.66 8.60
N ALA A 346 -3.92 -6.75 9.54
CA ALA A 346 -2.69 -5.98 9.56
C ALA A 346 -1.45 -6.87 9.74
N ILE A 347 -1.50 -7.84 10.65
CA ILE A 347 -0.44 -8.84 10.86
C ILE A 347 -0.30 -9.74 9.63
N LEU A 348 -1.40 -10.15 9.00
CA LEU A 348 -1.39 -11.03 7.82
C LEU A 348 -0.59 -10.45 6.64
N ARG A 349 -0.56 -9.12 6.50
CA ARG A 349 0.18 -8.43 5.43
C ARG A 349 1.70 -8.43 5.63
N ARG A 350 2.18 -8.84 6.80
CA ARG A 350 3.60 -8.74 7.18
C ARG A 350 4.40 -9.94 6.76
N THR A 351 5.67 -9.71 6.48
CA THR A 351 6.60 -10.72 5.94
C THR A 351 6.66 -11.96 6.85
N ASN A 352 6.68 -11.74 8.17
CA ASN A 352 6.71 -12.81 9.19
C ASN A 352 5.38 -13.02 9.92
N GLY A 353 4.31 -12.33 9.51
CA GLY A 353 3.06 -12.30 10.28
C GLY A 353 2.06 -13.43 9.98
N ILE A 354 2.23 -14.17 8.89
CA ILE A 354 1.21 -15.14 8.43
C ILE A 354 0.89 -16.20 9.49
N GLN A 355 1.89 -16.80 10.14
CA GLN A 355 1.66 -17.84 11.16
C GLN A 355 0.85 -17.30 12.33
N THR A 356 1.26 -16.15 12.87
CA THR A 356 0.59 -15.51 14.00
C THR A 356 -0.81 -15.05 13.64
N ALA A 357 -1.01 -14.46 12.46
CA ALA A 357 -2.32 -14.08 11.96
C ALA A 357 -3.26 -15.29 11.87
N MET A 358 -2.79 -16.44 11.39
CA MET A 358 -3.59 -17.66 11.29
C MET A 358 -3.93 -18.25 12.67
N SER A 359 -3.00 -18.22 13.61
CA SER A 359 -3.26 -18.64 15.00
C SER A 359 -4.35 -17.78 15.65
N LYS A 360 -4.23 -16.45 15.51
CA LYS A 360 -5.21 -15.47 16.00
C LYS A 360 -6.57 -15.61 15.30
N LEU A 361 -6.57 -15.87 13.99
CA LEU A 361 -7.79 -16.17 13.22
C LEU A 361 -8.46 -17.46 13.70
N SER A 362 -7.70 -18.52 13.97
CA SER A 362 -8.25 -19.77 14.51
C SER A 362 -8.95 -19.56 15.85
N GLN A 363 -8.40 -18.72 16.72
CA GLN A 363 -9.07 -18.36 17.98
C GLN A 363 -10.37 -17.59 17.72
N LEU A 364 -10.32 -16.57 16.87
CA LEU A 364 -11.50 -15.78 16.51
C LEU A 364 -12.63 -16.64 15.88
N LEU A 365 -12.27 -17.62 15.06
CA LEU A 365 -13.23 -18.50 14.41
C LEU A 365 -13.90 -19.49 15.38
N LYS A 366 -13.24 -19.91 16.47
CA LYS A 366 -13.86 -20.79 17.48
C LYS A 366 -15.09 -20.14 18.13
N ASP A 367 -15.07 -18.81 18.25
CA ASP A 367 -16.16 -18.03 18.84
C ASP A 367 -17.21 -17.59 17.79
N CYS A 368 -17.00 -17.89 16.51
CA CYS A 368 -17.88 -17.49 15.43
C CYS A 368 -19.15 -18.36 15.38
N LYS A 369 -20.30 -17.77 15.71
CA LYS A 369 -21.60 -18.47 15.77
C LYS A 369 -22.62 -18.06 14.70
N THR A 370 -22.37 -16.97 13.97
CA THR A 370 -23.37 -16.39 13.03
C THR A 370 -22.79 -16.23 11.63
N SER A 371 -23.67 -16.22 10.63
CA SER A 371 -23.31 -15.97 9.23
C SER A 371 -22.72 -14.56 9.03
N SER A 372 -23.28 -13.56 9.72
CA SER A 372 -22.81 -12.18 9.68
C SER A 372 -21.38 -12.04 10.25
N ALA A 373 -21.08 -12.70 11.38
CA ALA A 373 -19.73 -12.69 11.95
C ALA A 373 -18.72 -13.37 11.01
N MET A 374 -19.10 -14.51 10.43
CA MET A 374 -18.25 -15.21 9.45
C MET A 374 -17.98 -14.33 8.22
N GLU A 375 -19.00 -13.64 7.73
CA GLU A 375 -18.88 -12.71 6.61
C GLU A 375 -17.93 -11.55 6.93
N ASP A 376 -18.05 -10.93 8.10
CA ASP A 376 -17.16 -9.83 8.52
C ASP A 376 -15.71 -10.29 8.63
N ILE A 377 -15.46 -11.47 9.23
CA ILE A 377 -14.14 -12.09 9.34
C ILE A 377 -13.52 -12.30 7.95
N VAL A 378 -14.27 -12.95 7.05
CA VAL A 378 -13.78 -13.29 5.71
C VAL A 378 -13.57 -12.03 4.86
N TRP A 379 -14.44 -11.04 4.98
CA TRP A 379 -14.30 -9.75 4.29
C TRP A 379 -13.07 -8.98 4.77
N LYS A 380 -12.93 -8.79 6.09
CA LYS A 380 -11.87 -7.96 6.67
C LYS A 380 -10.50 -8.61 6.63
N ILE A 381 -10.40 -9.92 6.82
CA ILE A 381 -9.10 -10.62 6.86
C ILE A 381 -8.80 -11.25 5.50
N GLY A 382 -9.77 -11.96 4.91
CA GLY A 382 -9.58 -12.71 3.67
C GLY A 382 -9.17 -11.83 2.48
N THR A 383 -9.67 -10.59 2.39
CA THR A 383 -9.27 -9.64 1.34
C THR A 383 -7.76 -9.40 1.26
N TYR A 384 -7.04 -9.59 2.37
CA TYR A 384 -5.59 -9.38 2.45
C TYR A 384 -4.76 -10.67 2.34
N ALA A 385 -5.40 -11.84 2.27
CA ALA A 385 -4.74 -13.11 1.98
C ALA A 385 -4.38 -13.20 0.48
N THR A 386 -3.48 -12.32 0.02
CA THR A 386 -3.22 -12.15 -1.41
C THR A 386 -2.18 -13.13 -1.97
N SER A 387 -1.19 -13.54 -1.17
CA SER A 387 -0.15 -14.47 -1.61
C SER A 387 -0.66 -15.93 -1.65
N PRO A 388 -0.15 -16.80 -2.52
CA PRO A 388 -0.56 -18.20 -2.60
C PRO A 388 -0.51 -18.94 -1.25
N LEU A 389 0.55 -18.69 -0.46
CA LEU A 389 0.71 -19.28 0.87
C LEU A 389 -0.34 -18.75 1.87
N ALA A 390 -0.61 -17.44 1.85
CA ALA A 390 -1.63 -16.84 2.71
C ALA A 390 -3.03 -17.36 2.37
N GLN A 391 -3.36 -17.49 1.07
CA GLN A 391 -4.64 -18.06 0.61
C GLN A 391 -4.83 -19.49 1.10
N LEU A 392 -3.82 -20.35 0.88
CA LEU A 392 -3.84 -21.75 1.30
C LEU A 392 -4.05 -21.88 2.82
N ARG A 393 -3.28 -21.11 3.60
CA ARG A 393 -3.39 -21.13 5.06
C ARG A 393 -4.73 -20.58 5.53
N PHE A 394 -5.23 -19.50 4.94
CA PHE A 394 -6.55 -18.95 5.26
C PHE A 394 -7.67 -19.97 5.02
N THR A 395 -7.68 -20.65 3.87
CA THR A 395 -8.66 -21.70 3.57
C THR A 395 -8.59 -22.88 4.53
N ARG A 396 -7.38 -23.32 4.91
CA ARG A 396 -7.20 -24.40 5.89
C ARG A 396 -7.64 -23.98 7.28
N THR A 397 -7.34 -22.76 7.69
CA THR A 397 -7.78 -22.23 8.98
C THR A 397 -9.31 -22.15 9.08
N LEU A 398 -10.00 -21.78 8.00
CA LEU A 398 -11.48 -21.88 7.94
C LEU A 398 -11.94 -23.34 8.07
N GLN A 399 -11.36 -24.24 7.27
CA GLN A 399 -11.74 -25.66 7.23
C GLN A 399 -11.53 -26.38 8.57
N TYR A 400 -10.43 -26.08 9.27
CA TYR A 400 -10.05 -26.68 10.55
C TYR A 400 -10.26 -25.73 11.74
N SER A 401 -11.20 -24.80 11.62
CA SER A 401 -11.50 -23.77 12.62
C SER A 401 -12.04 -24.32 13.95
N GLY A 402 -12.52 -25.56 13.96
CA GLY A 402 -13.24 -26.13 15.11
C GLY A 402 -14.70 -25.64 15.22
N ILE A 403 -15.20 -24.89 14.22
CA ILE A 403 -16.61 -24.55 14.12
C ILE A 403 -17.42 -25.83 13.96
N THR A 404 -18.40 -26.04 14.84
CA THR A 404 -19.25 -27.24 14.82
C THR A 404 -20.28 -27.23 13.70
N ASN A 405 -20.66 -26.04 13.21
CA ASN A 405 -21.62 -25.88 12.15
C ASN A 405 -20.94 -25.89 10.76
N PRO A 406 -21.05 -26.97 9.97
CA PRO A 406 -20.42 -27.07 8.65
C PRO A 406 -20.95 -26.03 7.65
N HIS A 407 -22.18 -25.54 7.85
CA HIS A 407 -22.77 -24.51 7.00
C HIS A 407 -22.02 -23.17 7.09
N LEU A 408 -21.55 -22.80 8.29
CA LEU A 408 -20.77 -21.57 8.47
C LEU A 408 -19.40 -21.67 7.81
N ILE A 409 -18.77 -22.85 7.87
CA ILE A 409 -17.50 -23.11 7.18
C ILE A 409 -17.71 -22.99 5.66
N LEU A 410 -18.74 -23.63 5.11
CA LEU A 410 -19.08 -23.56 3.68
C LEU A 410 -19.29 -22.12 3.23
N LEU A 411 -20.07 -21.36 4.00
CA LEU A 411 -20.32 -19.95 3.73
C LEU A 411 -19.01 -19.17 3.71
N GLY A 412 -18.16 -19.33 4.72
CA GLY A 412 -16.87 -18.63 4.80
C GLY A 412 -15.96 -18.93 3.61
N MET A 413 -15.87 -20.18 3.18
CA MET A 413 -15.03 -20.56 2.03
C MET A 413 -15.61 -20.06 0.69
N LEU A 414 -16.93 -20.13 0.50
CA LEU A 414 -17.61 -19.54 -0.67
C LEU A 414 -17.41 -18.03 -0.75
N ARG A 415 -17.52 -17.34 0.39
CA ARG A 415 -17.27 -15.90 0.52
C ARG A 415 -15.84 -15.55 0.15
N PHE A 416 -14.89 -16.34 0.63
CA PHE A 416 -13.48 -16.13 0.29
C PHE A 416 -13.24 -16.29 -1.21
N ALA A 417 -13.81 -17.33 -1.84
CA ALA A 417 -13.72 -17.52 -3.29
C ALA A 417 -14.38 -16.37 -4.06
N HIS A 418 -15.50 -15.84 -3.57
CA HIS A 418 -16.13 -14.67 -4.14
C HIS A 418 -15.21 -13.43 -4.12
N ILE A 419 -14.56 -13.15 -2.97
CA ILE A 419 -13.66 -11.99 -2.78
C ILE A 419 -12.40 -12.12 -3.64
N MET A 420 -11.81 -13.31 -3.68
CA MET A 420 -10.56 -13.54 -4.40
C MET A 420 -10.78 -13.56 -5.91
N GLY A 421 -11.90 -14.10 -6.38
CA GLY A 421 -12.25 -14.15 -7.80
C GLY A 421 -11.16 -14.86 -8.61
N SER A 422 -10.66 -14.20 -9.66
CA SER A 422 -9.55 -14.71 -10.48
C SER A 422 -8.22 -14.83 -9.75
N ARG A 423 -8.07 -14.20 -8.57
CA ARG A 423 -6.82 -14.24 -7.80
C ARG A 423 -6.71 -15.48 -6.91
N LEU A 424 -7.78 -16.29 -6.80
CA LEU A 424 -7.76 -17.50 -6.01
C LEU A 424 -6.88 -18.56 -6.69
N THR A 425 -5.91 -19.07 -5.96
CA THR A 425 -4.99 -20.11 -6.43
C THR A 425 -5.65 -21.48 -6.45
N ASP A 426 -5.22 -22.35 -7.37
CA ASP A 426 -5.74 -23.71 -7.51
C ASP A 426 -5.57 -24.54 -6.22
N ASN A 427 -4.49 -24.33 -5.48
CA ASN A 427 -4.25 -25.02 -4.21
C ASN A 427 -5.28 -24.62 -3.14
N ALA A 428 -5.60 -23.32 -3.02
CA ALA A 428 -6.65 -22.84 -2.12
C ALA A 428 -8.04 -23.29 -2.61
N MET A 429 -8.25 -23.33 -3.92
CA MET A 429 -9.48 -23.82 -4.55
C MET A 429 -9.73 -25.30 -4.26
N THR A 430 -8.69 -26.13 -4.28
CA THR A 430 -8.81 -27.59 -4.05
C THR A 430 -9.45 -27.88 -2.69
N HIS A 431 -9.04 -27.17 -1.63
CA HIS A 431 -9.66 -27.30 -0.31
C HIS A 431 -11.15 -26.94 -0.29
N LEU A 432 -11.56 -25.92 -1.06
CA LEU A 432 -12.97 -25.57 -1.22
C LEU A 432 -13.75 -26.68 -1.94
N LEU A 433 -13.19 -27.22 -3.03
CA LEU A 433 -13.80 -28.29 -3.81
C LEU A 433 -13.97 -29.56 -2.97
N ASP A 434 -12.93 -29.97 -2.24
CA ASP A 434 -12.95 -31.16 -1.37
C ASP A 434 -14.03 -31.06 -0.30
N MET A 435 -14.29 -29.87 0.22
CA MET A 435 -15.31 -29.68 1.25
C MET A 435 -16.72 -29.69 0.66
N MET A 436 -16.91 -29.04 -0.49
CA MET A 436 -18.22 -29.00 -1.18
C MET A 436 -18.62 -30.34 -1.80
N ALA A 437 -17.66 -31.19 -2.12
CA ALA A 437 -17.91 -32.53 -2.64
C ALA A 437 -18.51 -33.49 -1.58
N LYS A 438 -18.44 -33.14 -0.28
CA LYS A 438 -18.99 -33.97 0.80
C LYS A 438 -20.51 -33.97 0.77
N ASP A 439 -21.12 -35.15 0.89
CA ASP A 439 -22.57 -35.35 0.78
C ASP A 439 -23.37 -34.48 1.77
N GLU A 440 -22.87 -34.29 3.00
CA GLU A 440 -23.54 -33.45 4.00
C GLU A 440 -23.60 -31.97 3.57
N CYS A 441 -22.63 -31.53 2.77
CA CYS A 441 -22.54 -30.18 2.26
C CYS A 441 -23.41 -29.97 1.00
N VAL A 442 -23.64 -31.01 0.21
CA VAL A 442 -24.43 -30.92 -1.04
C VAL A 442 -25.87 -30.48 -0.74
N HIS A 443 -26.48 -31.07 0.28
CA HIS A 443 -27.86 -30.72 0.67
C HIS A 443 -27.97 -29.37 1.36
N ALA A 444 -26.87 -28.88 1.93
CA ALA A 444 -26.79 -27.62 2.66
C ALA A 444 -26.76 -26.38 1.75
N ILE A 445 -26.15 -26.49 0.57
CA ILE A 445 -25.82 -25.35 -0.28
C ILE A 445 -27.04 -24.59 -0.81
N PRO A 446 -28.13 -25.22 -1.29
CA PRO A 446 -29.31 -24.47 -1.74
C PRO A 446 -29.88 -23.58 -0.63
N SER A 447 -30.00 -24.12 0.58
CA SER A 447 -30.48 -23.39 1.76
C SER A 447 -29.54 -22.26 2.14
N LEU A 448 -28.22 -22.49 2.10
CA LEU A 448 -27.21 -21.46 2.35
C LEU A 448 -27.27 -20.33 1.32
N LEU A 449 -27.36 -20.66 0.03
CA LEU A 449 -27.47 -19.66 -1.05
C LEU A 449 -28.77 -18.86 -0.95
N SER A 450 -29.87 -19.49 -0.51
CA SER A 450 -31.14 -18.79 -0.30
C SER A 450 -31.11 -17.82 0.89
N ALA A 451 -30.42 -18.18 1.97
CA ALA A 451 -30.20 -17.30 3.12
C ALA A 451 -29.15 -16.22 2.82
N TRP A 452 -28.30 -16.46 1.82
CA TRP A 452 -27.24 -15.57 1.40
C TRP A 452 -27.76 -14.59 0.36
N ASN A 453 -27.98 -13.33 0.78
CA ASN A 453 -28.57 -12.29 -0.05
C ASN A 453 -27.64 -11.71 -1.14
N GLN A 454 -26.53 -12.39 -1.47
CA GLN A 454 -25.59 -11.95 -2.50
C GLN A 454 -25.33 -13.07 -3.49
N LYS A 455 -25.50 -12.73 -4.76
CA LYS A 455 -25.32 -13.64 -5.88
C LYS A 455 -23.85 -14.02 -6.06
N LEU A 456 -23.60 -15.27 -6.41
CA LEU A 456 -22.27 -15.79 -6.70
C LEU A 456 -21.73 -15.19 -7.99
N ASN A 457 -20.46 -14.77 -7.97
CA ASN A 457 -19.76 -14.39 -9.19
C ASN A 457 -19.35 -15.63 -9.99
N LYS A 458 -18.88 -15.41 -11.23
CA LYS A 458 -18.41 -16.47 -12.14
C LYS A 458 -17.42 -17.45 -11.50
N TYR A 459 -16.52 -16.97 -10.64
CA TYR A 459 -15.48 -17.80 -10.03
C TYR A 459 -16.04 -18.72 -8.95
N ALA A 460 -16.82 -18.17 -8.02
CA ALA A 460 -17.48 -18.95 -6.98
C ALA A 460 -18.50 -19.94 -7.58
N MET A 461 -19.21 -19.54 -8.63
CA MET A 461 -20.09 -20.43 -9.40
C MET A 461 -19.33 -21.61 -10.01
N LYS A 462 -18.22 -21.36 -10.71
CA LYS A 462 -17.42 -22.44 -11.32
C LYS A 462 -16.83 -23.39 -10.28
N ALA A 463 -16.35 -22.85 -9.15
CA ALA A 463 -15.89 -23.67 -8.04
C ALA A 463 -17.00 -24.60 -7.54
N LEU A 464 -18.18 -24.03 -7.30
CA LEU A 464 -19.34 -24.78 -6.86
C LEU A 464 -19.68 -25.89 -7.87
N LEU A 465 -19.88 -25.55 -9.15
CA LEU A 465 -20.26 -26.51 -10.19
C LEU A 465 -19.21 -27.62 -10.42
N LYS A 466 -17.92 -27.33 -10.24
CA LYS A 466 -16.84 -28.30 -10.38
C LYS A 466 -16.82 -29.31 -9.21
N SER A 467 -17.31 -28.91 -8.03
CA SER A 467 -17.23 -29.73 -6.83
C SER A 467 -18.24 -30.88 -6.79
N ASN A 468 -19.47 -30.67 -7.26
CA ASN A 468 -20.47 -31.73 -7.31
C ASN A 468 -21.47 -31.51 -8.48
N PRO A 469 -21.77 -32.56 -9.28
CA PRO A 469 -22.78 -32.51 -10.34
C PRO A 469 -24.18 -32.05 -9.91
N ALA A 470 -24.58 -32.28 -8.66
CA ALA A 470 -25.91 -31.90 -8.16
C ALA A 470 -26.14 -30.38 -8.20
N PHE A 471 -25.08 -29.57 -8.19
CA PHE A 471 -25.21 -28.12 -8.19
C PHE A 471 -25.66 -27.53 -9.54
N PHE A 472 -25.69 -28.31 -10.62
CA PHE A 472 -26.28 -27.89 -11.89
C PHE A 472 -27.80 -27.73 -11.82
N ASP A 473 -28.44 -28.30 -10.80
CA ASP A 473 -29.89 -28.20 -10.58
C ASP A 473 -30.31 -26.96 -9.79
N LEU A 474 -29.33 -26.18 -9.27
CA LEU A 474 -29.58 -24.91 -8.58
C LEU A 474 -30.31 -23.90 -9.47
N ASP A 475 -31.10 -23.03 -8.83
CA ASP A 475 -31.81 -21.96 -9.53
C ASP A 475 -30.82 -20.87 -10.02
N PRO A 476 -30.93 -20.41 -11.28
CA PRO A 476 -30.04 -19.40 -11.84
C PRO A 476 -30.00 -18.07 -11.07
N SER A 477 -31.04 -17.76 -10.28
CA SER A 477 -31.15 -16.53 -9.50
C SER A 477 -30.04 -16.38 -8.45
N PHE A 478 -29.38 -17.47 -8.04
CA PHE A 478 -28.24 -17.44 -7.13
C PHE A 478 -26.95 -16.93 -7.76
N PHE A 479 -26.89 -16.76 -9.08
CA PHE A 479 -25.68 -16.34 -9.81
C PHE A 479 -25.82 -14.92 -10.35
N GLN A 480 -24.72 -14.14 -10.30
CA GLN A 480 -24.69 -12.76 -10.79
C GLN A 480 -24.98 -12.68 -12.29
N ASP A 481 -24.45 -13.65 -13.05
CA ASP A 481 -24.67 -13.81 -14.48
C ASP A 481 -25.29 -15.19 -14.73
N SER A 482 -26.60 -15.21 -14.97
CA SER A 482 -27.36 -16.42 -15.29
C SER A 482 -26.97 -16.99 -16.64
N TYR A 483 -26.51 -16.18 -17.60
CA TYR A 483 -26.07 -16.66 -18.91
C TYR A 483 -24.73 -17.37 -18.83
N GLU A 484 -23.82 -16.92 -17.98
CA GLU A 484 -22.58 -17.64 -17.70
C GLU A 484 -22.84 -19.02 -17.07
N PHE A 485 -23.85 -19.13 -16.20
CA PHE A 485 -24.31 -20.43 -15.67
C PHE A 485 -24.80 -21.36 -16.79
N ILE A 486 -25.56 -20.84 -17.76
CA ILE A 486 -26.01 -21.63 -18.92
C ILE A 486 -24.80 -22.04 -19.77
N ARG A 487 -23.82 -21.16 -20.01
CA ARG A 487 -22.59 -21.51 -20.73
C ARG A 487 -21.84 -22.65 -20.04
N GLU A 488 -21.76 -22.66 -18.71
CA GLU A 488 -21.14 -23.76 -17.98
C GLU A 488 -21.93 -25.07 -18.09
N CYS A 489 -23.28 -25.02 -18.10
CA CYS A 489 -24.10 -26.19 -18.42
C CYS A 489 -23.77 -26.74 -19.81
N LEU A 490 -23.61 -25.86 -20.81
CA LEU A 490 -23.24 -26.27 -22.18
C LEU A 490 -21.84 -26.85 -22.24
N ASN A 491 -20.86 -26.23 -21.58
CA ASN A 491 -19.47 -26.66 -21.55
C ASN A 491 -19.31 -28.05 -20.94
N THR A 492 -20.07 -28.35 -19.90
CA THR A 492 -20.03 -29.63 -19.16
C THR A 492 -20.97 -30.71 -19.71
N GLY A 493 -21.59 -30.50 -20.87
CA GLY A 493 -22.41 -31.52 -21.54
C GLY A 493 -23.85 -31.65 -21.03
N ARG A 494 -24.33 -30.70 -20.21
CA ARG A 494 -25.68 -30.71 -19.61
C ARG A 494 -26.71 -30.11 -20.56
N GLN A 495 -26.88 -30.73 -21.74
CA GLN A 495 -27.70 -30.22 -22.84
C GLN A 495 -29.16 -29.91 -22.43
N GLU A 496 -29.85 -30.84 -21.77
CA GLU A 496 -31.26 -30.66 -21.38
C GLU A 496 -31.45 -29.53 -20.36
N ARG A 497 -30.56 -29.45 -19.36
CA ARG A 497 -30.59 -28.36 -18.37
C ARG A 497 -30.38 -27.01 -19.05
N ALA A 498 -29.36 -26.90 -19.90
CA ALA A 498 -29.08 -25.67 -20.64
C ALA A 498 -30.26 -25.26 -21.52
N ARG A 499 -30.87 -26.22 -22.23
CA ARG A 499 -32.07 -25.99 -23.05
C ARG A 499 -33.22 -25.41 -22.23
N ASN A 500 -33.54 -26.02 -21.09
CA ASN A 500 -34.64 -25.56 -20.23
C ASN A 500 -34.40 -24.14 -19.70
N LEU A 501 -33.15 -23.81 -19.36
CA LEU A 501 -32.78 -22.47 -18.90
C LEU A 501 -32.86 -21.41 -20.00
N ILE A 502 -32.41 -21.75 -21.22
CA ILE A 502 -32.54 -20.88 -22.40
C ILE A 502 -34.01 -20.61 -22.70
N LEU A 503 -34.85 -21.66 -22.71
CA LEU A 503 -36.28 -21.52 -22.95
C LEU A 503 -36.96 -20.68 -21.86
N ARG A 504 -36.61 -20.90 -20.58
CA ARG A 504 -37.13 -20.09 -19.46
C ARG A 504 -36.80 -18.61 -19.65
N ALA A 505 -35.53 -18.28 -19.95
CA ALA A 505 -35.12 -16.89 -20.21
C ALA A 505 -35.85 -16.28 -21.41
N ALA A 506 -35.97 -17.02 -22.51
CA ALA A 506 -36.71 -16.59 -23.69
C ALA A 506 -38.21 -16.35 -23.42
N THR A 507 -38.85 -17.21 -22.62
CA THR A 507 -40.27 -17.07 -22.26
C THR A 507 -40.55 -15.92 -21.30
N CYS A 508 -39.56 -15.49 -20.52
CA CYS A 508 -39.67 -14.31 -19.66
C CYS A 508 -39.55 -12.98 -20.43
N GLY A 509 -39.39 -13.02 -21.76
CA GLY A 509 -39.33 -11.84 -22.61
C GLY A 509 -37.97 -11.12 -22.62
N GLU A 510 -36.93 -11.72 -22.06
CA GLU A 510 -35.57 -11.16 -22.11
C GLU A 510 -35.04 -11.21 -23.55
N LYS A 511 -34.84 -10.04 -24.16
CA LYS A 511 -34.16 -9.88 -25.46
C LYS A 511 -32.80 -9.23 -25.22
N SER A 512 -31.85 -10.04 -24.76
CA SER A 512 -30.47 -9.60 -24.50
C SER A 512 -29.50 -10.15 -25.55
N ASN A 513 -28.43 -9.42 -25.80
CA ASN A 513 -27.33 -9.90 -26.66
C ASN A 513 -26.67 -11.14 -26.04
N GLU A 514 -26.64 -11.22 -24.70
CA GLU A 514 -26.15 -12.38 -23.98
C GLU A 514 -26.99 -13.63 -24.25
N LEU A 515 -28.33 -13.55 -24.23
CA LEU A 515 -29.20 -14.68 -24.54
C LEU A 515 -28.96 -15.19 -25.98
N SER A 516 -28.84 -14.26 -26.94
CA SER A 516 -28.53 -14.59 -28.34
C SER A 516 -27.21 -15.36 -28.45
N SER A 517 -26.16 -14.88 -27.76
CA SER A 517 -24.85 -15.56 -27.74
C SER A 517 -24.90 -16.99 -27.20
N VAL A 518 -25.74 -17.25 -26.18
CA VAL A 518 -25.86 -18.56 -25.57
C VAL A 518 -26.70 -19.51 -26.44
N ILE A 519 -27.70 -18.98 -27.16
CA ILE A 519 -28.47 -19.74 -28.16
C ILE A 519 -27.57 -20.16 -29.32
N GLU A 520 -26.77 -19.24 -29.87
CA GLU A 520 -25.79 -19.56 -30.92
C GLU A 520 -24.81 -20.64 -30.45
N LEU A 521 -24.30 -20.52 -29.22
CA LEU A 521 -23.42 -21.53 -28.64
C LEU A 521 -24.11 -22.90 -28.51
N TYR A 522 -25.39 -22.93 -28.12
CA TYR A 522 -26.18 -24.17 -28.06
C TYR A 522 -26.32 -24.80 -29.45
N ILE A 523 -26.70 -24.02 -30.46
CA ILE A 523 -26.91 -24.48 -31.84
C ILE A 523 -25.60 -25.03 -32.41
N ASN A 524 -24.50 -24.31 -32.21
CA ASN A 524 -23.18 -24.74 -32.67
C ASN A 524 -22.75 -26.07 -32.04
N LYS A 525 -23.11 -26.33 -30.77
CA LYS A 525 -22.65 -27.51 -30.03
C LYS A 525 -23.58 -28.73 -30.17
N TYR A 526 -24.89 -28.52 -30.31
CA TYR A 526 -25.91 -29.58 -30.26
C TYR A 526 -26.91 -29.56 -31.42
N GLY A 527 -26.80 -28.61 -32.35
CA GLY A 527 -27.67 -28.47 -33.52
C GLY A 527 -28.98 -27.73 -33.25
N ASP A 528 -29.82 -27.67 -34.29
CA ASP A 528 -30.84 -26.63 -34.50
C ASP A 528 -32.20 -26.86 -33.78
N SER A 529 -32.23 -27.78 -32.81
CA SER A 529 -33.49 -28.19 -32.15
C SER A 529 -34.16 -27.08 -31.33
N ILE A 530 -33.37 -26.14 -30.81
CA ILE A 530 -33.86 -24.97 -30.05
C ILE A 530 -34.32 -23.84 -30.98
N GLU A 531 -33.70 -23.66 -32.15
CA GLU A 531 -33.95 -22.50 -33.00
C GLU A 531 -35.41 -22.45 -33.48
N ARG A 532 -36.00 -23.61 -33.83
CA ARG A 532 -37.44 -23.70 -34.16
C ARG A 532 -38.34 -23.31 -32.99
N SER A 533 -37.96 -23.64 -31.76
CA SER A 533 -38.74 -23.31 -30.55
C SER A 533 -38.59 -21.84 -30.19
N TYR A 534 -37.38 -21.27 -30.35
CA TYR A 534 -37.08 -19.87 -30.12
C TYR A 534 -37.72 -18.96 -31.18
N ARG A 535 -37.62 -19.28 -32.47
CA ARG A 535 -38.30 -18.53 -33.55
C ARG A 535 -39.82 -18.50 -33.35
N LYS A 536 -40.43 -19.62 -32.89
CA LYS A 536 -41.85 -19.65 -32.51
C LYS A 536 -42.16 -18.72 -31.32
N LEU A 537 -41.31 -18.69 -30.30
CA LEU A 537 -41.47 -17.83 -29.12
C LEU A 537 -41.25 -16.34 -29.43
N VAL A 538 -40.22 -15.97 -30.20
CA VAL A 538 -39.93 -14.59 -30.60
C VAL A 538 -41.04 -14.03 -31.50
N ASN A 539 -41.58 -14.84 -32.42
CA ASN A 539 -42.69 -14.45 -33.28
C ASN A 539 -44.02 -14.32 -32.53
N GLN A 540 -44.20 -15.00 -31.39
CA GLN A 540 -45.39 -14.86 -30.54
C GLN A 540 -45.34 -13.62 -29.62
N VAL A 541 -44.15 -13.14 -29.25
CA VAL A 541 -43.99 -11.93 -28.42
C VAL A 541 -43.96 -10.63 -29.25
N ALA A 542 -43.69 -10.72 -30.56
CA ALA A 542 -43.80 -9.59 -31.48
C ALA A 542 -45.26 -9.24 -31.86
N VAL A 543 -46.22 -10.08 -31.48
CA VAL A 543 -47.65 -9.86 -31.65
C VAL A 543 -48.28 -9.61 -30.28
N LYS A 544 -47.94 -8.47 -29.67
CA LYS A 544 -48.72 -7.83 -28.61
C LYS A 544 -48.44 -6.34 -28.56
#